data_AF-A0A6S7B9Q1-F1
#
_entry.id   AF-A0A6S7B9Q1-F1
#
_cell.length_a   1.000
_cell.length_b   1.000
_cell.length_c   1.000
_cell.angle_alpha   90.00
_cell.angle_beta   90.00
_cell.angle_gamma   90.00
#
_symmetry.space_group_name_H-M   'P 1'
#
loop_
_entity.id
_entity.type
_entity.pdbx_description
1 polymer ?
#
loop_
_entity_poly.entity_id
_entity_poly.type
_entity_poly.pdbx_seq_one_letter_code
_entity_poly.pdbx_strand_id
1 'polypeptide(L)' 'MKKSRYSDEQIVRTLREADRDAIGEVAKRTGVSEASIYAWRKRFGEMVSDDVRRLKALEAENARLKSANDGRVRCFR' A
#
# COMPACT_ATOMS: atom_id res chain seq x y z
N MET A 1 9.81 -20.91 1.14
CA MET A 1 10.22 -19.50 1.37
C MET A 1 10.71 -19.35 2.81
N LYS A 2 11.90 -18.80 3.05
CA LYS A 2 12.37 -18.53 4.42
C LYS A 2 11.36 -17.58 5.07
N LYS A 3 10.79 -17.94 6.23
CA LYS A 3 9.88 -17.06 6.98
C LYS A 3 10.64 -15.77 7.28
N SER A 4 10.25 -14.68 6.64
CA SER A 4 10.72 -13.35 7.02
C SER A 4 10.38 -13.17 8.50
N ARG A 5 11.34 -12.65 9.28
CA ARG A 5 11.17 -12.41 10.71
C ARG A 5 10.10 -11.34 10.99
N TYR A 6 9.74 -10.57 9.96
CA TYR A 6 8.72 -9.52 9.97
C TYR A 6 7.67 -9.83 8.90
N SER A 7 6.40 -9.68 9.27
CA SER A 7 5.28 -9.73 8.33
C SER A 7 5.25 -8.49 7.43
N ASP A 8 4.70 -8.63 6.23
CA ASP A 8 4.59 -7.53 5.27
C ASP A 8 3.77 -6.37 5.85
N GLU A 9 2.72 -6.67 6.64
CA GLU A 9 1.94 -5.65 7.36
C GLU A 9 2.78 -4.88 8.39
N GLN A 10 3.66 -5.56 9.14
CA GLN A 10 4.57 -4.90 10.07
C GLN A 10 5.58 -4.01 9.33
N ILE A 11 6.07 -4.45 8.17
CA ILE A 11 7.00 -3.67 7.34
C ILE A 11 6.30 -2.41 6.84
N VAL A 12 5.10 -2.52 6.26
CA VAL A 12 4.33 -1.37 5.76
C VAL A 12 3.98 -0.39 6.89
N ARG A 13 3.62 -0.89 8.08
CA ARG A 13 3.34 -0.05 9.25
C ARG A 13 4.58 0.73 9.68
N THR A 14 5.74 0.06 9.72
CA THR A 14 7.02 0.69 10.08
C THR A 14 7.41 1.75 9.04
N LEU A 15 7.23 1.49 7.75
CA LEU A 15 7.51 2.45 6.68
C LEU A 15 6.60 3.68 6.76
N ARG A 16 5.30 3.51 7.06
CA ARG A 16 4.37 4.65 7.28
C ARG A 16 4.71 5.49 8.51
N GLU A 17 5.34 4.88 9.50
CA GLU A 17 5.83 5.61 10.67
C GLU A 17 7.13 6.35 10.34
N ALA A 18 8.01 5.73 9.55
CA ALA A 18 9.25 6.33 9.05
C ALA A 18 9.06 7.44 8.00
N ASP A 19 7.86 7.59 7.41
CA ASP A 19 7.50 8.75 6.58
C ASP A 19 7.04 9.95 7.42
N ARG A 20 6.59 9.73 8.67
CA ARG A 20 6.11 10.78 9.57
C ARG A 20 7.18 11.23 10.57
N ASP A 21 7.93 10.27 11.10
CA ASP A 21 8.98 10.48 12.11
C ASP A 21 10.37 10.18 11.53
N ALA A 22 11.42 10.62 12.24
CA ALA A 22 12.79 10.31 11.87
C ALA A 22 13.07 8.79 11.92
N ILE A 23 13.73 8.26 10.89
CA ILE A 23 14.03 6.82 10.74
C ILE A 23 14.74 6.26 11.98
N GLY A 24 15.66 7.02 12.58
CA GLY A 24 16.38 6.61 13.78
C GLY A 24 15.49 6.43 15.02
N GLU A 25 14.43 7.22 15.16
CA GLU A 25 13.46 7.07 16.26
C GLU A 25 12.51 5.90 16.01
N VAL A 26 12.09 5.71 14.76
CA VAL A 26 11.26 4.56 14.37
C VAL A 26 12.03 3.26 14.54
N ALA A 27 13.31 3.22 14.17
CA ALA A 27 14.21 2.10 14.37
C ALA A 27 14.29 1.68 15.85
N LYS A 28 14.47 2.66 16.75
CA LYS A 28 14.48 2.41 18.20
C LYS A 28 13.13 1.90 18.72
N ARG A 29 12.02 2.48 18.26
CA ARG A 29 10.65 2.12 18.71
C ARG A 29 10.21 0.74 18.23
N THR A 30 10.56 0.37 17.01
CA THR A 30 10.17 -0.92 16.40
C THR A 30 11.20 -2.03 16.59
N GLY A 31 12.40 -1.70 17.10
CA GLY A 31 13.49 -2.66 17.27
C GLY A 31 14.09 -3.13 15.94
N VAL A 32 13.97 -2.30 14.89
CA VAL A 32 14.44 -2.59 13.53
C VAL A 32 15.66 -1.72 13.24
N SER A 33 16.66 -2.26 12.54
CA SER A 33 17.80 -1.44 12.12
C SER A 33 17.42 -0.47 11.01
N GLU A 34 17.99 0.74 11.05
CA GLU A 34 17.76 1.76 10.02
C GLU A 34 18.06 1.24 8.61
N ALA A 35 19.14 0.44 8.47
CA ALA A 35 19.49 -0.23 7.22
C ALA A 35 18.36 -1.12 6.68
N SER A 36 17.63 -1.83 7.55
CA SER A 36 16.47 -2.64 7.13
C SER A 36 15.32 -1.77 6.65
N ILE A 37 15.08 -0.63 7.32
CA ILE A 37 14.05 0.33 6.91
C ILE A 37 14.36 0.88 5.52
N TYR A 38 15.61 1.26 5.23
CA TYR A 38 16.02 1.69 3.89
C TYR A 38 15.84 0.59 2.83
N ALA A 39 16.22 -0.66 3.16
CA ALA A 39 16.03 -1.80 2.25
C ALA A 39 14.54 -2.07 1.96
N TRP A 40 13.67 -1.94 2.98
CA TRP A 40 12.23 -2.06 2.81
C TRP A 40 11.64 -0.89 2.03
N ARG A 41 12.12 0.33 2.22
CA ARG A 41 11.68 1.50 1.45
C ARG A 41 11.95 1.33 -0.04
N LYS A 42 13.09 0.74 -0.41
CA LYS A 42 13.41 0.42 -1.80
C LYS A 42 12.48 -0.64 -2.39
N ARG A 43 12.13 -1.67 -1.62
CA ARG A 43 11.32 -2.80 -2.10
C ARG A 43 9.81 -2.53 -2.09
N PHE A 44 9.31 -1.92 -1.02
CA PHE A 44 7.90 -1.66 -0.80
C PHE A 44 7.49 -0.24 -1.21
N GLY A 45 8.42 0.71 -1.34
CA GLY A 45 8.11 2.04 -1.85
C GLY A 45 7.63 2.01 -3.31
N GLU A 46 8.29 1.20 -4.16
CA GLU A 46 7.82 0.97 -5.53
C GLU A 46 6.49 0.21 -5.55
N MET A 47 6.33 -0.78 -4.67
CA MET A 47 5.10 -1.58 -4.57
C MET A 47 3.88 -0.72 -4.17
N VAL A 48 4.00 0.14 -3.15
CA VAL A 48 2.93 1.06 -2.74
C VAL A 48 2.53 1.99 -3.88
N SER A 49 3.49 2.45 -4.69
CA SER A 49 3.18 3.30 -5.84
C SER A 49 2.46 2.55 -6.98
N ASP A 50 2.75 1.26 -7.15
CA ASP A 50 2.07 0.40 -8.13
C ASP A 50 0.67 0.00 -7.65
N ASP A 51 0.52 -0.37 -6.37
CA ASP A 51 -0.76 -0.66 -5.75
C ASP A 51 -1.71 0.55 -5.80
N VAL A 52 -1.21 1.76 -5.53
CA VAL A 52 -2.01 2.99 -5.66
C VAL A 52 -2.44 3.25 -7.10
N ARG A 53 -1.59 2.95 -8.10
CA ARG A 53 -1.98 3.03 -9.52
C ARG A 53 -3.04 1.99 -9.87
N ARG A 54 -2.88 0.75 -9.40
CA ARG A 54 -3.84 -0.33 -9.61
C ARG A 54 -5.19 -0.02 -8.98
N LEU A 55 -5.20 0.53 -7.76
CA LEU A 55 -6.40 0.95 -7.05
C LEU A 55 -7.18 2.01 -7.83
N LYS A 56 -6.50 3.06 -8.31
CA LYS A 56 -7.12 4.10 -9.14
C LYS A 56 -7.69 3.55 -10.45
N ALA A 57 -7.01 2.61 -11.09
CA ALA A 57 -7.50 1.96 -12.30
C ALA A 57 -8.77 1.13 -12.03
N LEU A 58 -8.80 0.38 -10.93
CA LEU A 58 -9.96 -0.42 -10.51
C LEU A 58 -11.15 0.45 -10.08
N GLU A 59 -10.92 1.60 -9.45
CA GLU A 59 -11.97 2.58 -9.12
C GLU A 59 -12.56 3.20 -10.38
N ALA A 60 -11.72 3.56 -11.36
CA ALA A 60 -12.18 4.08 -12.65
C ALA A 60 -13.01 3.03 -13.43
N GLU A 61 -12.60 1.77 -13.39
CA GLU A 61 -13.36 0.67 -14.00
C GLU A 61 -14.69 0.42 -13.29
N ASN A 62 -14.73 0.46 -11.95
CA ASN A 62 -15.96 0.38 -11.18
C ASN A 62 -16.91 1.56 -11.48
N ALA A 63 -16.38 2.77 -11.63
CA ALA A 63 -17.18 3.94 -11.99
C ALA A 63 -17.81 3.76 -13.39
N ARG A 64 -17.04 3.26 -14.36
CA ARG A 64 -17.54 2.93 -15.70
C ARG A 64 -18.61 1.84 -15.65
N LEU A 65 -18.37 0.74 -14.94
CA LEU A 65 -19.30 -0.36 -14.79
C LEU A 65 -20.60 0.07 -14.09
N LYS A 66 -20.51 0.92 -13.05
CA LYS A 66 -21.68 1.49 -12.39
C LYS A 66 -22.50 2.35 -13.35
N SER A 67 -21.87 3.20 -14.15
CA SER A 67 -22.61 4.03 -15.13
C SER A 67 -23.32 3.19 -16.21
N ALA A 68 -22.69 2.12 -16.70
CA ALA A 68 -23.29 1.20 -17.66
C ALA A 68 -24.42 0.37 -17.05
N ASN A 69 -24.28 -0.04 -15.79
CA ASN A 69 -25.31 -0.81 -15.09
C ASN A 69 -26.53 0.07 -14.73
N ASP A 70 -26.31 1.30 -14.28
CA ASP A 70 -27.38 2.23 -13.90
C ASP A 70 -28.24 2.66 -15.11
N GLY A 71 -27.63 2.83 -16.29
CA GLY A 71 -28.39 3.03 -17.54
C GLY A 71 -29.23 1.80 -17.95
N ARG A 72 -28.75 0.59 -17.65
CA ARG A 72 -29.46 -0.66 -17.97
C ARG A 72 -30.64 -0.91 -17.02
N VAL A 73 -30.55 -0.49 -15.76
CA VAL A 73 -31.65 -0.56 -14.78
C VAL A 73 -32.74 0.48 -15.09
N ARG A 74 -32.38 1.67 -15.59
CA ARG A 74 -33.37 2.71 -15.95
C ARG A 74 -34.16 2.41 -17.22
N CYS A 75 -33.62 1.65 -18.18
CA CYS A 75 -34.37 1.22 -19.36
C CYS A 75 -35.36 0.07 -19.09
N PHE A 76 -35.33 -0.54 -17.90
CA PHE A 76 -36.16 -1.71 -17.56
C PHE A 76 -37.32 -1.38 -16.59
N ARG A 77 -37.61 -0.10 -16.35
CA ARG A 77 -38.72 0.39 -15.53
C ARG A 77 -39.55 1.39 -16.32
#